data_AF-A0A336TQQ8-F1
#
_entry.id   AF-A0A336TQQ8-F1
#
_cell.length_a   1.000
_cell.length_b   1.000
_cell.length_c   1.000
_cell.angle_alpha   90.00
_cell.angle_beta   90.00
_cell.angle_gamma   90.00
#
_symmetry.space_group_name_H-M   'P 1'
#
loop_
_entity.id
_entity.type
_entity.pdbx_description
1 polymer ?
#
loop_
_entity_poly.entity_id
_entity_poly.type
_entity_poly.pdbx_seq_one_letter_code
_entity_poly.pdbx_strand_id
1 'polypeptide(L)'
;MPYSITLAGDIQHCYPDLGTARSDILELRGQGQKPRLYYSTSFEHLGCEIDDYGTPIPEYTHISWNDFAKLLPHFEACWSVVDDELSSPTYRLVDVFVLFCGCSHHLADMHYPRCETVPDYLRVRTTFLRVTQGLMDPDEV
;
A
#
# COMPACT_ATOMS: atom_id res chain seq x y z
N MET A 1 -14.56 20.65 5.38
CA MET A 1 -13.47 20.02 4.60
C MET A 1 -13.88 18.58 4.41
N PRO A 2 -14.00 18.08 3.17
CA PRO A 2 -14.69 16.82 2.94
C PRO A 2 -13.80 15.60 3.18
N TYR A 3 -14.36 14.61 3.85
CA TYR A 3 -13.91 13.23 3.84
C TYR A 3 -14.58 12.53 2.66
N SER A 4 -13.82 11.84 1.83
CA SER A 4 -14.39 11.14 0.65
C SER A 4 -14.23 9.64 0.82
N ILE A 5 -15.27 8.89 0.48
CA ILE A 5 -15.19 7.44 0.39
C ILE A 5 -15.14 7.05 -1.08
N THR A 6 -14.20 6.19 -1.44
CA THR A 6 -14.13 5.58 -2.77
C THR A 6 -14.40 4.08 -2.71
N LEU A 7 -14.98 3.55 -3.79
CA LEU A 7 -15.16 2.12 -4.05
C LEU A 7 -14.74 1.85 -5.49
N ALA A 8 -13.86 0.88 -5.73
CA ALA A 8 -13.36 0.55 -7.07
C ALA A 8 -12.81 1.79 -7.82
N GLY A 9 -12.15 2.70 -7.09
CA GLY A 9 -11.64 3.96 -7.63
C GLY A 9 -12.66 5.10 -7.81
N ASP A 10 -13.96 4.84 -7.69
CA ASP A 10 -15.01 5.84 -7.86
C ASP A 10 -15.41 6.51 -6.53
N ILE A 11 -15.50 7.85 -6.53
CA ILE A 11 -16.01 8.62 -5.39
C ILE A 11 -17.50 8.32 -5.22
N GLN A 12 -17.85 7.77 -4.07
CA GLN A 12 -19.24 7.44 -3.72
C GLN A 12 -19.90 8.62 -3.02
N HIS A 13 -19.27 9.08 -1.93
CA HIS A 13 -19.86 10.07 -1.04
C HIS A 13 -18.78 10.96 -0.42
N CYS A 14 -19.19 12.21 -0.11
CA CYS A 14 -18.38 13.20 0.57
C CYS A 14 -19.07 13.61 1.89
N TYR A 15 -18.33 13.59 2.98
CA TYR A 15 -18.83 13.83 4.33
C TYR A 15 -18.17 15.07 4.96
N PRO A 16 -18.89 15.84 5.77
CA PRO A 16 -18.32 17.03 6.42
C PRO A 16 -17.43 16.72 7.62
N ASP A 17 -17.51 15.52 8.20
CA ASP A 17 -16.79 15.08 9.39
C ASP A 17 -16.40 13.59 9.34
N LEU A 18 -15.34 13.23 10.09
CA LEU A 18 -14.79 11.88 10.13
C LEU A 18 -15.75 10.87 10.76
N GLY A 19 -16.58 11.27 11.72
CA GLY A 19 -17.48 10.36 12.44
C GLY A 19 -18.56 9.80 11.52
N THR A 20 -19.13 10.66 10.68
CA THR A 20 -20.12 10.27 9.67
C THR A 20 -19.49 9.38 8.59
N ALA A 21 -18.32 9.77 8.06
CA ALA A 21 -17.60 8.97 7.07
C ALA A 21 -17.20 7.58 7.62
N ARG A 22 -16.76 7.53 8.89
CA ARG A 22 -16.42 6.28 9.57
C ARG A 22 -17.62 5.34 9.73
N SER A 23 -18.80 5.88 9.98
CA SER A 23 -20.00 5.03 10.13
C SER A 23 -20.34 4.35 8.80
N ASP A 24 -20.28 5.10 7.70
CA ASP A 24 -20.57 4.61 6.36
C ASP A 24 -19.50 3.60 5.88
N ILE A 25 -18.21 3.88 6.08
CA ILE A 25 -17.15 2.96 5.66
C ILE A 25 -17.25 1.61 6.39
N LEU A 26 -17.67 1.60 7.65
CA LEU A 26 -17.89 0.38 8.42
C LEU A 26 -19.11 -0.40 7.90
N GLU A 27 -20.18 0.30 7.51
CA GLU A 27 -21.35 -0.33 6.89
C GLU A 27 -21.00 -1.00 5.56
N LEU A 28 -20.32 -0.28 4.67
CA LEU A 28 -19.87 -0.80 3.37
C LEU A 28 -18.96 -2.02 3.53
N ARG A 29 -18.03 -2.00 4.49
CA ARG A 29 -17.20 -3.18 4.82
C ARG A 29 -18.04 -4.34 5.37
N GLY A 30 -19.07 -4.06 6.17
CA GLY A 30 -20.04 -5.05 6.65
C GLY A 30 -20.80 -5.74 5.52
N GLN A 31 -20.93 -5.09 4.38
CA GLN A 31 -21.50 -5.64 3.14
C GLN A 31 -20.48 -6.41 2.28
N GLY A 32 -19.22 -6.55 2.74
CA GLY A 32 -18.14 -7.21 2.01
C GLY A 32 -17.46 -6.35 0.95
N GLN A 33 -17.72 -5.04 0.94
CA GLN A 33 -17.06 -4.10 0.04
C GLN A 33 -15.69 -3.68 0.60
N LYS A 34 -14.84 -3.10 -0.26
CA LYS A 34 -13.48 -2.65 0.09
C LYS A 34 -13.31 -1.12 -0.04
N PRO A 35 -14.12 -0.33 0.69
CA PRO A 35 -14.06 1.12 0.59
C PRO A 35 -12.75 1.69 1.16
N ARG A 36 -12.34 2.83 0.59
CA ARG A 36 -11.17 3.59 1.01
C ARG A 36 -11.60 4.97 1.48
N LEU A 37 -10.98 5.46 2.56
CA LEU A 37 -11.29 6.76 3.14
C LEU A 37 -10.19 7.74 2.82
N TYR A 38 -10.60 8.91 2.34
CA TYR A 38 -9.69 9.98 1.96
C TYR A 38 -10.03 11.27 2.67
N TYR A 39 -8.99 12.02 3.02
CA TYR A 39 -9.10 13.38 3.51
C TYR A 39 -8.50 14.34 2.50
N SER A 40 -9.30 15.30 2.05
CA SER A 40 -8.84 16.37 1.16
C SER A 40 -9.18 17.75 1.67
N THR A 41 -8.24 18.67 1.47
CA THR A 41 -8.45 20.11 1.60
C THR A 41 -8.86 20.77 0.28
N SER A 42 -8.94 20.00 -0.82
CA SER A 42 -9.30 20.47 -2.17
C SER A 42 -10.37 19.57 -2.80
N PHE A 43 -11.18 20.13 -3.70
CA PHE A 43 -12.12 19.34 -4.52
C PHE A 43 -11.48 18.77 -5.79
N GLU A 44 -10.26 19.19 -6.14
CA GLU A 44 -9.58 18.76 -7.37
C GLU A 44 -8.84 17.43 -7.21
N HIS A 45 -8.53 17.04 -5.97
CA HIS A 45 -7.77 15.83 -5.66
C HIS A 45 -8.38 15.15 -4.44
N LEU A 46 -8.38 13.81 -4.44
CA LEU A 46 -8.82 12.98 -3.31
C LEU A 46 -7.99 13.24 -2.03
N GLY A 47 -6.79 13.79 -2.15
CA GLY A 47 -5.93 14.10 -1.01
C GLY A 47 -5.25 12.85 -0.46
N CYS A 48 -5.14 12.76 0.87
CA CYS A 48 -4.44 11.66 1.53
C CYS A 48 -5.42 10.56 1.93
N GLU A 49 -5.07 9.31 1.63
CA GLU A 49 -5.81 8.17 2.20
C GLU A 49 -5.53 8.09 3.71
N ILE A 50 -6.58 7.83 4.48
CA ILE A 50 -6.55 7.77 5.94
C ILE A 50 -7.23 6.49 6.45
N ASP A 51 -6.84 6.05 7.63
CA ASP A 51 -7.52 4.97 8.35
C ASP A 51 -8.79 5.46 9.06
N ASP A 52 -9.49 4.54 9.72
CA ASP A 52 -10.74 4.80 10.45
C ASP A 52 -10.58 5.77 11.63
N TYR A 53 -9.34 6.08 12.02
CA TYR A 53 -8.98 7.00 13.10
C TYR A 53 -8.51 8.36 12.56
N GLY A 54 -8.48 8.55 11.24
CA GLY A 54 -8.00 9.76 10.59
C GLY A 54 -6.47 9.83 10.48
N THR A 55 -5.77 8.71 10.69
CA THR A 55 -4.33 8.63 10.52
C THR A 55 -4.00 8.40 9.06
N PRO A 56 -3.08 9.18 8.45
CA PRO A 56 -2.64 8.93 7.09
C PRO A 56 -2.09 7.52 6.90
N ILE A 57 -2.51 6.86 5.83
CA ILE A 57 -1.95 5.57 5.41
C ILE A 57 -0.69 5.87 4.60
N PRO A 58 0.50 5.43 5.04
CA PRO A 58 1.73 5.71 4.32
C PRO A 58 1.79 4.92 3.01
N GLU A 59 2.46 5.47 1.99
CA GLU A 59 2.68 4.77 0.72
C GLU A 59 3.47 3.46 0.91
N TYR A 60 4.40 3.45 1.86
CA TYR A 60 5.22 2.28 2.20
C TYR A 60 5.06 1.90 3.67
N THR A 61 4.97 0.59 3.92
CA THR A 61 4.87 -0.02 5.25
C THR A 61 6.07 -0.92 5.50
N HIS A 62 6.66 -0.79 6.69
CA HIS A 62 7.72 -1.69 7.15
C HIS A 62 7.14 -3.03 7.58
N ILE A 63 7.74 -4.13 7.13
CA ILE A 63 7.36 -5.47 7.56
C ILE A 63 8.59 -6.35 7.80
N SER A 64 8.40 -7.47 8.51
CA SER A 64 9.46 -8.45 8.69
C SER A 64 9.76 -9.21 7.39
N TRP A 65 10.97 -9.74 7.25
CA TRP A 65 11.31 -10.62 6.13
C TRP A 65 10.36 -11.83 6.01
N ASN A 66 9.95 -12.40 7.14
CA ASN A 66 9.03 -13.54 7.15
C ASN A 66 7.64 -13.17 6.63
N ASP A 67 7.14 -11.97 6.94
CA ASP A 67 5.85 -11.52 6.44
C ASP A 67 5.95 -11.12 4.97
N PHE A 68 7.08 -10.53 4.55
CA PHE A 68 7.36 -10.29 3.14
C PHE A 68 7.34 -11.58 2.32
N ALA A 69 8.01 -12.63 2.80
CA ALA A 69 8.04 -13.92 2.11
C ALA A 69 6.63 -14.53 1.94
N LYS A 70 5.69 -14.26 2.85
CA LYS A 70 4.29 -14.69 2.72
C LYS A 70 3.50 -13.91 1.67
N LEU A 71 3.95 -12.71 1.29
CA LEU A 71 3.32 -11.92 0.22
C LEU A 71 3.64 -12.48 -1.16
N LEU A 72 4.86 -13.01 -1.35
CA LEU A 72 5.37 -13.41 -2.67
C LEU A 72 4.46 -14.38 -3.45
N PRO A 73 3.83 -15.41 -2.83
CA PRO A 73 2.93 -16.33 -3.53
C PRO A 73 1.65 -15.70 -4.09
N HIS A 74 1.31 -14.46 -3.73
CA HIS A 74 0.15 -13.75 -4.27
C HIS A 74 0.43 -13.11 -5.64
N PHE A 75 1.67 -13.14 -6.11
CA PHE A 75 2.10 -12.52 -7.38
C PHE A 75 2.38 -13.58 -8.44
N GLU A 76 2.19 -13.21 -9.70
CA GLU A 76 2.43 -14.10 -10.85
C GLU A 76 3.93 -14.37 -11.04
N ALA A 77 4.75 -13.33 -10.82
CA ALA A 77 6.20 -13.41 -10.83
C ALA A 77 6.79 -12.36 -9.88
N CYS A 78 8.01 -12.60 -9.42
CA CYS A 78 8.77 -11.67 -8.59
C CYS A 78 10.24 -11.72 -9.01
N TRP A 79 10.88 -10.56 -9.10
CA TRP A 79 12.32 -10.44 -9.33
C TRP A 79 12.87 -9.23 -8.59
N SER A 80 14.18 -9.17 -8.46
CA SER A 80 14.85 -8.05 -7.80
C SER A 80 15.95 -7.47 -8.67
N VAL A 81 16.19 -6.18 -8.48
CA VAL A 81 17.25 -5.40 -9.14
C VAL A 81 18.07 -4.74 -8.07
N VAL A 82 19.40 -4.81 -8.19
CA VAL A 82 20.30 -4.06 -7.30
C VAL A 82 20.40 -2.64 -7.83
N ASP A 83 20.13 -1.66 -6.98
CA ASP A 83 20.40 -0.26 -7.29
C ASP A 83 21.89 0.00 -7.02
N ASP A 84 22.71 -0.17 -8.05
CA ASP A 84 24.16 0.05 -7.96
C ASP A 84 24.52 1.53 -7.79
N GLU A 85 23.65 2.47 -8.17
CA GLU A 85 23.91 3.91 -8.06
C GLU A 85 23.77 4.39 -6.62
N LEU A 86 22.76 3.90 -5.91
CA LEU A 86 22.53 4.24 -4.51
C LEU A 86 23.25 3.29 -3.54
N SER A 87 23.68 2.11 -3.99
CA SER A 87 24.48 1.19 -3.17
C SER A 87 25.85 1.77 -2.82
N SER A 88 26.42 1.30 -1.71
CA SER A 88 27.74 1.71 -1.24
C SER A 88 28.64 0.51 -0.90
N PRO A 89 29.90 0.74 -0.50
CA PRO A 89 30.75 -0.35 -0.02
C PRO A 89 30.21 -1.06 1.23
N THR A 90 29.36 -0.40 2.04
CA THR A 90 28.85 -0.96 3.30
C THR A 90 27.44 -1.55 3.18
N TYR A 91 26.66 -1.09 2.21
CA TYR A 91 25.27 -1.53 2.02
C TYR A 91 24.91 -1.72 0.55
N ARG A 92 23.95 -2.61 0.31
CA ARG A 92 23.36 -2.89 -1.00
C ARG A 92 21.87 -2.58 -0.93
N LEU A 93 21.41 -1.70 -1.80
CA LEU A 93 20.00 -1.42 -2.00
C LEU A 93 19.44 -2.31 -3.10
N VAL A 94 18.26 -2.88 -2.85
CA VAL A 94 17.62 -3.84 -3.73
C VAL A 94 16.15 -3.45 -3.87
N ASP A 95 15.76 -3.18 -5.10
CA ASP A 95 14.36 -3.01 -5.48
C ASP A 95 13.77 -4.37 -5.82
N VAL A 96 12.56 -4.62 -5.35
CA VAL A 96 11.80 -5.82 -5.71
C VAL A 96 10.62 -5.41 -6.56
N PHE A 97 10.45 -6.13 -7.66
CA PHE A 97 9.37 -5.95 -8.61
C PHE A 97 8.54 -7.22 -8.70
N VAL A 98 7.25 -7.05 -9.02
CA VAL A 98 6.30 -8.13 -9.19
C VAL A 98 5.47 -7.97 -10.44
N LEU A 99 5.04 -9.10 -10.99
CA LEU A 99 4.00 -9.16 -12.00
C LEU A 99 2.65 -9.39 -11.29
N PHE A 100 1.73 -8.45 -11.48
CA PHE A 100 0.40 -8.47 -10.87
C PHE A 100 -0.63 -7.97 -11.88
N CYS A 101 -1.73 -8.72 -12.07
CA CYS A 101 -2.74 -8.43 -13.10
C CYS A 101 -2.13 -8.19 -14.50
N GLY A 102 -1.08 -8.94 -14.85
CA GLY A 102 -0.37 -8.80 -16.14
C GLY A 102 0.54 -7.57 -16.28
N CYS A 103 0.67 -6.73 -15.25
CA CYS A 103 1.51 -5.52 -15.26
C CYS A 103 2.69 -5.65 -14.28
N SER A 104 3.82 -5.02 -14.63
CA SER A 104 5.00 -4.97 -13.76
C SER A 104 4.87 -3.80 -12.79
N HIS A 105 5.06 -4.06 -11.50
CA HIS A 105 5.01 -3.05 -10.45
C HIS A 105 6.23 -3.14 -9.53
N HIS A 106 6.67 -1.99 -9.02
CA HIS A 106 7.60 -1.93 -7.90
C HIS A 106 6.86 -2.34 -6.62
N LEU A 107 7.38 -3.32 -5.89
CA LEU A 107 6.77 -3.88 -4.69
C LEU A 107 7.43 -3.35 -3.43
N ALA A 108 8.76 -3.39 -3.35
CA ALA A 108 9.48 -3.19 -2.11
C ALA A 108 10.89 -2.65 -2.31
N ASP A 109 11.36 -1.94 -1.28
CA ASP A 109 12.75 -1.52 -1.16
C ASP A 109 13.38 -2.30 0.00
N MET A 110 14.57 -2.83 -0.25
CA MET A 110 15.34 -3.59 0.72
C MET A 110 16.76 -3.05 0.84
N HIS A 111 17.23 -2.94 2.07
CA HIS A 111 18.59 -2.57 2.39
C HIS A 111 19.28 -3.76 3.03
N TYR A 112 20.39 -4.18 2.42
CA TYR A 112 21.22 -5.28 2.90
C TYR A 112 22.59 -4.75 3.30
N PRO A 113 23.03 -4.96 4.54
CA PRO A 113 24.45 -4.92 4.86
C PRO A 113 25.19 -5.98 4.00
N ARG A 114 26.35 -5.65 3.39
CA ARG A 114 27.00 -6.51 2.37
C ARG A 114 27.35 -7.95 2.81
N CYS A 115 27.33 -8.24 4.11
CA CYS A 115 27.62 -9.56 4.67
C CYS A 115 26.37 -10.34 5.13
N GLU A 116 25.18 -9.75 5.00
CA GLU A 116 23.94 -10.33 5.50
C GLU A 116 23.09 -10.92 4.38
N THR A 117 22.36 -12.00 4.71
CA THR A 117 21.42 -12.66 3.79
C THR A 117 19.99 -12.14 3.93
N VAL A 118 19.72 -11.34 4.95
CA VAL A 118 18.41 -10.77 5.28
C VAL A 118 18.55 -9.25 5.36
N PRO A 119 17.58 -8.47 4.84
CA PRO A 119 17.66 -7.03 4.94
C PRO A 119 17.45 -6.55 6.38
N ASP A 120 18.20 -5.55 6.80
CA ASP A 120 17.99 -4.87 8.10
C ASP A 120 16.85 -3.84 8.02
N TYR A 121 16.54 -3.38 6.80
CA TYR A 121 15.43 -2.51 6.48
C TYR A 121 14.69 -3.03 5.24
N LEU A 122 13.39 -3.25 5.41
CA LEU A 122 12.48 -3.69 4.35
C LEU A 122 11.19 -2.89 4.47
N ARG A 123 10.80 -2.23 3.37
CA ARG A 123 9.50 -1.60 3.24
C ARG A 123 8.81 -2.07 1.96
N VAL A 124 7.50 -2.22 2.03
CA VAL A 124 6.65 -2.67 0.91
C VAL A 124 5.62 -1.60 0.64
N ARG A 125 5.22 -1.44 -0.63
CA ARG A 125 4.07 -0.62 -0.98
C ARG A 125 2.81 -1.09 -0.26
N THR A 126 2.21 -0.19 0.49
CA THR A 126 1.06 -0.48 1.36
C THR A 126 -0.16 -0.96 0.56
N THR A 127 -0.32 -0.51 -0.68
CA THR A 127 -1.42 -0.93 -1.58
C THR A 127 -1.39 -2.44 -1.82
N PHE A 128 -0.24 -3.00 -2.17
CA PHE A 128 -0.08 -4.45 -2.37
C PHE A 128 -0.36 -5.25 -1.10
N LEU A 129 0.12 -4.76 0.05
CA LEU A 129 -0.18 -5.38 1.34
C LEU A 129 -1.71 -5.45 1.57
N ARG A 130 -2.42 -4.35 1.30
CA ARG A 130 -3.87 -4.28 1.49
C ARG A 130 -4.65 -5.13 0.49
N VAL A 131 -4.20 -5.21 -0.75
CA VAL A 131 -4.81 -6.10 -1.76
C VAL A 131 -4.67 -7.57 -1.35
N THR A 132 -3.48 -8.01 -0.93
CA THR A 132 -3.27 -9.40 -0.47
C THR A 132 -4.06 -9.74 0.80
N GLN A 133 -4.38 -8.75 1.63
CA GLN A 133 -5.22 -8.88 2.82
C GLN A 133 -6.74 -8.79 2.51
N GLY A 134 -7.12 -8.56 1.25
CA GLY A 134 -8.51 -8.39 0.83
C GLY A 134 -9.14 -7.06 1.27
N LEU A 135 -8.33 -6.07 1.63
CA LEU A 135 -8.76 -4.74 2.08
C LEU A 135 -8.83 -3.70 0.95
N MET A 136 -8.38 -4.06 -0.25
CA MET A 136 -8.38 -3.22 -1.44
C MET A 136 -8.63 -4.09 -2.67
N ASP A 137 -9.21 -3.50 -3.72
CA ASP A 137 -9.41 -4.21 -4.99
C ASP A 137 -8.11 -4.24 -5.82
N PRO A 138 -7.79 -5.38 -6.45
CA PRO A 138 -6.60 -5.54 -7.30
C PRO A 138 -6.49 -4.51 -8.42
N ASP A 139 -7.62 -4.05 -8.97
CA ASP A 139 -7.68 -3.12 -10.10
C ASP A 139 -7.33 -1.68 -9.71
N GLU A 140 -7.16 -1.40 -8.42
CA GLU A 140 -6.79 -0.07 -7.91
C GLU A 140 -5.28 0.08 -7.62
N VAL A 141 -4.45 -0.88 -8.06
CA VAL A 141 -2.99 -0.92 -7.80
C VAL A 141 -2.15 -0.24 -8.88
#